data_AF-A0A2E7K384-F1
#
_entry.id   AF-A0A2E7K384-F1
#
_cell.length_a   1.000
_cell.length_b   1.000
_cell.length_c   1.000
_cell.angle_alpha   90.00
_cell.angle_beta   90.00
_cell.angle_gamma   90.00
#
_symmetry.space_group_name_H-M   'P 1'
#
loop_
_entity.id
_entity.type
_entity.pdbx_description
1 polymer ?
#
loop_
_entity_poly.entity_id
_entity_poly.type
_entity_poly.pdbx_seq_one_letter_code
_entity_poly.pdbx_strand_id
1 'polypeptide(L)'
;MIGNPLTPHTGNFVKMDVILHKRPGKAGVYWRRTYYYPDRAPYSVTSVKRTSASGEMLECVGAGFGMILRVYEQDAMLHFKSERYFWQLGRLRVPLPHWLSPGQTHVVHEDVGEGRFRFTINMQHKWLGRTFYQTGLFKREA
;
A
#
# COMPACT_ATOMS: atom_id res chain seq x y z
N MET A 1 -13.10 -5.75 6.00
CA MET A 1 -11.95 -6.33 5.30
C MET A 1 -11.21 -7.19 6.31
N ILE A 2 -11.37 -8.51 6.23
CA ILE A 2 -10.34 -9.45 6.71
C ILE A 2 -9.51 -9.70 5.46
N GLY A 3 -8.27 -9.26 5.45
CA GLY A 3 -7.44 -9.26 4.24
C GLY A 3 -6.00 -9.09 4.64
N ASN A 4 -5.14 -9.95 4.09
CA ASN A 4 -3.72 -9.87 4.34
C ASN A 4 -3.18 -8.59 3.69
N PRO A 5 -2.49 -7.75 4.45
CA PRO A 5 -2.06 -6.44 3.98
C PRO A 5 -0.91 -6.52 2.96
N LEU A 6 -0.26 -7.68 2.89
CA LEU A 6 0.88 -7.97 2.04
C LEU A 6 0.78 -9.41 1.53
N THR A 7 1.43 -9.67 0.40
CA THR A 7 1.59 -11.01 -0.14
C THR A 7 2.60 -11.81 0.70
N PRO A 8 2.33 -13.10 0.99
CA PRO A 8 3.23 -13.96 1.75
C PRO A 8 4.28 -14.64 0.87
N HIS A 9 4.30 -14.36 -0.43
CA HIS A 9 5.16 -15.01 -1.41
C HIS A 9 6.14 -14.01 -2.01
N THR A 10 7.26 -14.53 -2.49
CA THR A 10 8.28 -13.77 -3.21
C THR A 10 8.39 -14.32 -4.62
N GLY A 11 8.72 -13.46 -5.58
CA GLY A 11 8.96 -13.87 -6.96
C GLY A 11 9.46 -12.71 -7.80
N ASN A 12 10.06 -13.04 -8.94
CA ASN A 12 10.49 -12.07 -9.95
C ASN A 12 9.53 -12.13 -11.13
N PHE A 13 9.29 -10.99 -11.78
CA PHE A 13 8.40 -10.90 -12.97
C PHE A 13 7.00 -11.50 -12.75
N VAL A 14 6.47 -11.35 -11.54
CA VAL A 14 5.13 -11.84 -11.17
C VAL A 14 4.08 -10.94 -11.83
N LYS A 15 3.21 -11.52 -12.67
CA LYS A 15 2.06 -10.78 -13.22
C LYS A 15 1.22 -10.24 -12.06
N MET A 16 0.84 -8.97 -12.14
CA MET A 16 0.00 -8.34 -11.13
C MET A 16 -1.03 -7.43 -11.78
N ASP A 17 -2.28 -7.60 -11.38
CA ASP A 17 -3.37 -6.69 -11.76
C ASP A 17 -3.60 -5.69 -10.64
N VAL A 18 -3.83 -4.42 -11.00
CA VAL A 18 -4.13 -3.35 -10.05
C VAL A 18 -5.44 -2.69 -10.43
N ILE A 19 -6.43 -2.82 -9.56
CA ILE A 19 -7.78 -2.28 -9.77
C ILE A 19 -8.05 -1.21 -8.74
N LEU A 20 -8.36 -0.01 -9.22
CA LEU A 20 -8.80 1.12 -8.42
C LEU A 20 -10.30 1.28 -8.61
N HIS A 21 -11.04 1.41 -7.51
CA HIS A 21 -12.47 1.70 -7.57
C HIS A 21 -12.88 2.64 -6.44
N LYS A 22 -13.94 3.41 -6.69
CA LYS A 22 -14.66 4.16 -5.66
C LYS A 22 -15.92 3.38 -5.28
N ARG A 23 -16.37 3.51 -4.03
CA ARG A 23 -17.61 2.90 -3.57
C ARG A 23 -18.63 4.01 -3.29
N PRO A 24 -19.88 3.90 -3.78
CA PRO A 24 -20.93 4.87 -3.45
C PRO A 24 -21.06 5.07 -1.93
N GLY A 25 -21.14 6.32 -1.49
CA GLY A 25 -21.29 6.67 -0.07
C GLY A 25 -20.07 6.38 0.83
N LYS A 26 -18.91 5.97 0.28
CA LYS A 26 -17.68 5.78 1.06
C LYS A 26 -16.54 6.63 0.53
N ALA A 27 -15.91 7.38 1.42
CA ALA A 27 -14.73 8.17 1.10
C ALA A 27 -13.53 7.29 0.74
N GLY A 28 -12.67 7.82 -0.12
CA GLY A 28 -11.41 7.21 -0.51
C GLY A 28 -11.43 6.43 -1.82
N VAL A 29 -10.25 5.97 -2.20
CA VAL A 29 -10.01 5.12 -3.37
C VAL A 29 -9.60 3.75 -2.86
N TYR A 30 -10.35 2.73 -3.26
CA TYR A 30 -10.10 1.35 -2.89
C TYR A 30 -9.19 0.71 -3.93
N TRP A 31 -8.15 0.06 -3.43
CA TRP A 31 -7.15 -0.62 -4.24
C TRP A 31 -7.30 -2.12 -4.05
N ARG A 32 -7.18 -2.86 -5.14
CA ARG A 32 -7.00 -4.31 -5.15
C ARG A 32 -5.81 -4.64 -6.02
N ARG A 33 -4.81 -5.30 -5.45
CA ARG A 33 -3.64 -5.84 -6.14
C ARG A 33 -3.76 -7.35 -6.13
N THR A 34 -3.83 -7.97 -7.31
CA THR A 34 -3.89 -9.43 -7.45
C THR A 34 -2.58 -9.92 -8.03
N TYR A 35 -1.87 -10.79 -7.31
CA TYR A 35 -0.59 -11.38 -7.70
C TYR A 35 -0.82 -12.77 -8.27
N TYR A 36 -0.20 -13.08 -9.40
CA TYR A 36 -0.27 -14.39 -10.06
C TYR A 36 1.10 -15.07 -10.00
N TYR A 37 1.40 -15.67 -8.86
CA TYR A 37 2.63 -16.46 -8.70
C TYR A 37 2.53 -17.78 -9.48
N PRO A 38 3.64 -18.26 -10.07
CA PRO A 38 3.68 -19.58 -10.70
C PRO A 38 3.20 -20.67 -9.74
N ASP A 39 2.42 -21.62 -10.25
CA ASP A 39 1.92 -22.81 -9.54
C ASP A 39 1.13 -22.51 -8.26
N ARG A 40 0.53 -21.31 -8.15
CA ARG A 40 -0.26 -20.89 -6.98
C ARG A 40 -1.57 -20.26 -7.40
N ALA A 41 -2.57 -20.39 -6.54
CA ALA A 41 -3.80 -19.62 -6.68
C ALA A 41 -3.51 -18.11 -6.61
N PRO A 42 -4.22 -17.27 -7.39
CA PRO A 42 -4.07 -15.83 -7.34
C PRO A 42 -4.24 -15.27 -5.93
N TYR A 43 -3.39 -14.34 -5.55
CA TYR A 43 -3.37 -13.76 -4.21
C TYR A 43 -3.78 -12.29 -4.24
N SER A 44 -4.79 -11.89 -3.46
CA SER A 44 -5.27 -10.50 -3.48
C SER A 44 -4.94 -9.75 -2.19
N VAL A 45 -4.40 -8.55 -2.36
CA VAL A 45 -4.20 -7.56 -1.29
C VAL A 45 -5.11 -6.37 -1.56
N THR A 46 -5.84 -5.93 -0.53
CA THR A 46 -6.75 -4.79 -0.66
C THR A 46 -6.46 -3.71 0.37
N SER A 47 -6.58 -2.46 -0.04
CA SER A 47 -6.45 -1.30 0.82
C SER A 47 -7.39 -0.17 0.40
N VAL A 48 -7.46 0.89 1.22
CA VAL A 48 -8.16 2.13 0.88
C VAL A 48 -7.31 3.32 1.28
N LYS A 49 -7.01 4.19 0.30
CA LYS A 49 -6.44 5.51 0.52
C LYS A 49 -7.56 6.50 0.74
N ARG A 50 -7.57 7.19 1.88
CA ARG A 50 -8.60 8.17 2.23
C ARG A 50 -8.04 9.29 3.09
N THR A 51 -8.64 10.46 2.99
CA THR A 51 -8.36 11.57 3.90
C THR A 51 -9.18 11.40 5.19
N SER A 52 -8.55 11.62 6.35
CA SER A 52 -9.21 11.65 7.64
C SER A 52 -10.05 12.92 7.80
N ALA A 53 -10.91 12.98 8.82
CA ALA A 53 -11.67 14.20 9.13
C ALA A 53 -10.76 15.39 9.50
N SER A 54 -9.56 15.13 10.02
CA SER A 54 -8.53 16.13 10.34
C SER A 54 -7.62 16.46 9.16
N GLY A 55 -7.88 15.93 7.96
CA GLY A 55 -7.10 16.22 6.75
C GLY A 55 -5.90 15.31 6.51
N GLU A 56 -5.62 14.33 7.37
CA GLU A 56 -4.49 13.41 7.23
C GLU A 56 -4.73 12.42 6.09
N MET A 57 -3.72 12.12 5.26
CA MET A 57 -3.81 11.00 4.32
C MET A 57 -3.61 9.69 5.07
N LEU A 58 -4.53 8.74 4.89
CA LEU A 58 -4.49 7.42 5.50
C LEU A 58 -4.44 6.34 4.43
N GLU A 59 -3.63 5.31 4.65
CA GLU A 59 -3.79 4.01 4.00
C GLU A 59 -4.35 3.03 5.03
N CYS A 60 -5.52 2.45 4.75
CA CYS A 60 -6.14 1.45 5.62
C CYS A 60 -6.17 0.08 4.94
N VAL A 61 -5.85 -0.95 5.69
CA VAL A 61 -5.82 -2.35 5.25
C VAL A 61 -6.77 -3.20 6.11
N GLY A 62 -6.75 -4.52 5.94
CA GLY A 62 -7.61 -5.44 6.68
C GLY A 62 -7.42 -5.39 8.20
N ALA A 63 -8.39 -5.96 8.92
CA ALA A 63 -8.38 -6.12 10.38
C ALA A 63 -8.24 -4.81 11.19
N GLY A 64 -8.57 -3.66 10.60
CA GLY A 64 -8.50 -2.36 11.28
C GLY A 64 -7.11 -1.72 11.27
N PHE A 65 -6.11 -2.34 10.64
CA PHE A 65 -4.79 -1.74 10.54
C PHE A 65 -4.74 -0.62 9.50
N GLY A 66 -3.87 0.35 9.73
CA GLY A 66 -3.60 1.42 8.79
C GLY A 66 -2.37 2.23 9.16
N MET A 67 -2.06 3.21 8.34
CA MET A 67 -0.96 4.14 8.54
C MET A 67 -1.33 5.55 8.09
N ILE A 68 -0.80 6.54 8.81
CA ILE A 68 -0.78 7.93 8.38
C ILE A 68 0.36 8.09 7.39
N LEU A 69 0.06 8.74 6.27
CA LEU A 69 0.99 8.95 5.16
C LEU A 69 1.32 10.43 5.03
N ARG A 70 2.61 10.75 5.02
CA ARG A 70 3.10 11.98 4.41
C ARG A 70 3.14 11.78 2.91
N VAL A 71 2.49 12.68 2.18
CA VAL A 71 2.48 12.68 0.71
C VAL A 71 3.25 13.89 0.23
N TYR A 72 4.18 13.69 -0.68
CA TYR A 72 4.96 14.76 -1.28
C TYR A 72 5.43 14.35 -2.67
N GLU A 73 5.66 15.34 -3.51
CA GLU A 73 6.32 15.17 -4.80
C GLU A 73 7.80 15.52 -4.63
N GLN A 74 8.66 14.75 -5.28
CA GLN A 74 10.08 15.02 -5.36
C GLN A 74 10.61 14.35 -6.64
N ASP A 75 11.45 15.04 -7.41
CA ASP A 75 12.08 14.52 -8.63
C ASP A 75 11.06 13.97 -9.66
N ALA A 76 9.90 14.64 -9.78
CA ALA A 76 8.75 14.24 -10.59
C ALA A 76 8.12 12.89 -10.18
N MET A 77 8.41 12.43 -8.96
CA MET A 77 7.86 11.20 -8.38
C MET A 77 6.94 11.52 -7.21
N LEU A 78 5.83 10.78 -7.10
CA LEU A 78 4.91 10.91 -5.98
C LEU A 78 5.28 9.92 -4.88
N HIS A 79 5.65 10.45 -3.72
CA HIS A 79 6.05 9.68 -2.56
C HIS A 79 4.93 9.60 -1.52
N PHE A 80 4.73 8.40 -0.96
CA PHE A 80 3.90 8.18 0.22
C PHE A 80 4.75 7.51 1.29
N LYS A 81 5.01 8.23 2.38
CA LYS A 81 5.86 7.76 3.46
C LYS A 81 5.04 7.60 4.74
N SER A 82 5.08 6.43 5.35
CA SER A 82 4.37 6.20 6.60
C SER A 82 5.03 6.97 7.74
N GLU A 83 4.23 7.75 8.47
CA GLU A 83 4.67 8.44 9.68
C GLU A 83 4.35 7.63 10.92
N ARG A 84 3.17 6.99 10.96
CA ARG A 84 2.73 6.20 12.11
C ARG A 84 1.73 5.14 11.70
N TYR A 85 1.91 3.92 12.20
CA TYR A 85 0.91 2.87 12.09
C TYR A 85 -0.10 2.96 13.23
N PHE A 86 -1.31 2.51 12.95
CA PHE A 86 -2.36 2.40 13.94
C PHE A 86 -3.20 1.16 13.71
N TRP A 87 -3.86 0.74 14.78
CA TRP A 87 -4.97 -0.19 14.73
C TRP A 87 -6.25 0.56 15.10
N GLN A 88 -7.30 0.36 14.33
CA GLN A 88 -8.59 1.02 14.48
C GLN A 88 -9.65 -0.01 14.85
N LEU A 89 -10.22 0.16 16.05
CA LEU A 89 -11.35 -0.61 16.54
C LEU A 89 -12.54 0.33 16.75
N GLY A 90 -13.49 0.31 15.81
CA GLY A 90 -14.59 1.26 15.79
C GLY A 90 -14.09 2.71 15.67
N ARG A 91 -14.36 3.53 16.69
CA ARG A 91 -13.90 4.93 16.78
C ARG A 91 -12.54 5.08 17.47
N LEU A 92 -12.06 4.04 18.14
CA LEU A 92 -10.78 4.07 18.83
C LEU A 92 -9.63 3.81 17.84
N ARG A 93 -8.65 4.72 17.84
CA ARG A 93 -7.40 4.56 17.08
C ARG A 93 -6.25 4.38 18.07
N VAL A 94 -5.68 3.18 18.10
CA VAL A 94 -4.53 2.85 18.94
C VAL A 94 -3.27 2.92 18.08
N PRO A 95 -2.31 3.81 18.38
CA PRO A 95 -1.06 3.84 17.65
C PRO A 95 -0.26 2.57 17.93
N LEU A 96 0.33 1.99 16.88
CA LEU A 96 1.23 0.84 17.06
C LEU A 96 2.63 1.32 17.43
N PRO A 97 3.30 0.70 18.41
CA PRO A 97 4.72 0.93 18.64
C PRO A 97 5.53 0.60 17.38
N HIS A 98 6.55 1.41 17.07
CA HIS A 98 7.37 1.24 15.86
C HIS A 98 7.96 -0.17 15.72
N TRP A 99 8.28 -0.82 16.84
CA TRP A 99 8.85 -2.16 16.89
C TRP A 99 7.88 -3.30 16.55
N LEU A 100 6.57 -3.04 16.64
CA LEU A 100 5.54 -3.99 16.26
C LEU A 100 5.09 -3.78 14.80
N SER A 101 5.53 -2.69 14.18
CA SER A 101 5.24 -2.40 12.78
C SER A 101 6.17 -3.18 11.85
N PRO A 102 5.78 -3.39 10.58
CA PRO A 102 6.70 -3.92 9.56
C PRO A 102 7.91 -3.01 9.30
N GLY A 103 7.97 -1.82 9.87
CA GLY A 103 8.96 -0.80 9.54
C GLY A 103 8.35 0.37 8.76
N GLN A 104 9.14 1.40 8.49
CA GLN A 104 8.69 2.56 7.74
C GLN A 104 8.38 2.16 6.30
N THR A 105 7.12 2.29 5.89
CA THR A 105 6.68 2.12 4.51
C THR A 105 7.02 3.36 3.70
N HIS A 106 7.60 3.15 2.53
CA HIS A 106 7.80 4.16 1.51
C HIS A 106 7.30 3.62 0.18
N VAL A 107 6.29 4.26 -0.38
CA VAL A 107 5.77 3.98 -1.72
C VAL A 107 6.16 5.12 -2.63
N VAL A 108 6.63 4.78 -3.83
CA VAL A 108 6.98 5.72 -4.90
C VAL A 108 6.18 5.36 -6.13
N HIS A 109 5.49 6.34 -6.69
CA HIS A 109 4.93 6.29 -8.03
C HIS A 109 5.75 7.20 -8.93
N GLU A 110 6.27 6.63 -9.99
CA GLU A 110 7.07 7.34 -10.99
C GLU A 110 6.37 7.16 -12.35
N ASP A 111 6.09 8.27 -13.03
CA ASP A 111 5.67 8.23 -14.43
C ASP A 111 6.92 8.00 -15.29
N VAL A 112 6.93 6.91 -16.06
CA VAL A 112 8.05 6.56 -16.93
C VAL A 112 7.75 6.81 -18.42
N GLY A 113 6.65 7.53 -18.70
CA GLY A 113 6.20 7.86 -20.04
C GLY A 113 5.34 6.79 -20.70
N GLU A 114 4.74 7.15 -21.84
CA GLU A 114 3.94 6.23 -22.69
C GLU A 114 2.77 5.55 -21.96
N GLY A 115 2.21 6.23 -20.96
CA GLY A 115 1.13 5.69 -20.12
C GLY A 115 1.57 4.54 -19.21
N ARG A 116 2.88 4.38 -19.00
CA ARG A 116 3.48 3.42 -18.07
C ARG A 116 3.87 4.14 -16.77
N PHE A 117 3.73 3.44 -15.65
CA PHE A 117 4.18 3.94 -14.35
C PHE A 117 4.94 2.85 -13.61
N ARG A 118 5.97 3.26 -12.87
CA ARG A 118 6.67 2.39 -11.92
C ARG A 118 6.06 2.57 -10.54
N PHE A 119 5.69 1.46 -9.95
CA PHE A 119 5.26 1.39 -8.55
C PHE A 119 6.37 0.69 -7.76
N THR A 120 6.90 1.37 -6.75
CA THR A 120 7.84 0.77 -5.80
C THR A 120 7.31 0.92 -4.39
N ILE A 121 7.35 -0.14 -3.60
CA ILE A 121 7.08 -0.14 -2.17
C ILE A 121 8.26 -0.78 -1.45
N ASN A 122 8.75 -0.11 -0.42
CA ASN A 122 9.81 -0.57 0.45
C ASN A 122 9.37 -0.40 1.91
N MET A 123 9.66 -1.39 2.75
CA MET A 123 9.47 -1.31 4.19
C MET A 123 10.80 -1.56 4.89
N GLN A 124 11.24 -0.57 5.68
CA GLN A 124 12.49 -0.65 6.42
C GLN A 124 12.21 -0.65 7.92
N HIS A 125 12.47 -1.77 8.58
CA HIS A 125 12.42 -1.90 10.02
C HIS A 125 13.78 -1.57 10.64
N LYS A 126 13.77 -0.95 11.83
CA LYS A 126 15.00 -0.50 12.51
C LYS A 126 15.96 -1.66 12.82
N TRP A 127 15.42 -2.83 13.19
CA TRP A 127 16.24 -3.99 13.59
C TRP A 127 16.19 -5.17 12.62
N LEU A 128 15.10 -5.31 11.86
CA LEU A 128 14.94 -6.44 10.93
C LEU A 128 15.44 -6.09 9.52
N GLY A 129 15.89 -4.86 9.31
CA GLY A 129 16.28 -4.38 7.99
C GLY A 129 15.06 -4.25 7.06
N ARG A 130 15.24 -4.61 5.79
CA ARG A 130 14.18 -4.53 4.78
C ARG A 130 13.22 -5.71 4.92
N THR A 131 12.01 -5.44 5.40
CA THR A 131 10.97 -6.45 5.68
C THR A 131 10.05 -6.71 4.50
N PHE A 132 9.93 -5.74 3.59
CA PHE A 132 9.15 -5.88 2.38
C PHE A 132 9.75 -5.02 1.27
N TYR A 133 9.79 -5.57 0.06
CA TYR A 133 10.19 -4.84 -1.13
C TYR A 133 9.44 -5.37 -2.33
N GLN A 134 8.93 -4.45 -3.14
CA GLN A 134 8.34 -4.76 -4.42
C GLN A 134 8.54 -3.57 -5.34
N THR A 135 8.90 -3.84 -6.58
CA THR A 135 8.91 -2.87 -7.66
C THR A 135 8.31 -3.50 -8.91
N GLY A 136 7.67 -2.70 -9.76
CA GLY A 136 7.07 -3.19 -10.99
C GLY A 136 6.69 -2.06 -11.93
N LEU A 137 6.73 -2.36 -13.23
CA LEU A 137 6.20 -1.50 -14.28
C LEU A 137 4.77 -1.91 -14.60
N PHE A 138 3.90 -0.91 -14.65
CA PHE A 138 2.49 -1.08 -14.91
C PHE A 138 2.09 -0.19 -16.08
N LYS A 139 1.12 -0.66 -16.85
CA LYS A 139 0.45 0.12 -17.89
C LYS A 139 -1.04 -0.03 -17.66
N ARG A 140 -1.80 1.02 -17.96
CA ARG A 140 -3.26 0.92 -18.00
C ARG A 140 -3.64 -0.08 -19.10
N GLU A 141 -4.44 -1.07 -18.76
CA GLU A 141 -5.07 -1.95 -19.74
C GLU A 141 -6.05 -1.14 -20.59
N ALA A 142 -5.99 -1.32 -21.92
CA ALA A 142 -6.73 -0.56 -22.90
C ALA A 142 -8.24 -0.87 -22.86
#